data_AF-A0A443Q737-F1
#
_entry.id   AF-A0A443Q737-F1
#
_cell.length_a   1.000
_cell.length_b   1.000
_cell.length_c   1.000
_cell.angle_alpha   90.00
_cell.angle_beta   90.00
_cell.angle_gamma   90.00
#
_symmetry.space_group_name_H-M   'P 1'
#
loop_
_entity.id
_entity.type
_entity.pdbx_description
1 polymer ?
#
loop_
_entity_poly.entity_id
_entity_poly.type
_entity_poly.pdbx_seq_one_letter_code
_entity_poly.pdbx_strand_id
1 'polypeptide(L)'
;VKAPIGEWWLSVGYELAPIHIEWSHLPKIRILLLFNPWLKEDPVYVDTLNENELDLYVLQERGEIYKFLHSNTASQPQDHVPWLYNQVSAGYPEEKINGIIEGNWHEVRDTPSEFNGIQASHAKFWTGSADILEKFYENNLIKIGFGQCWVFAGLLITMLRALGIPSRPVTVSFAGVDFDKDLTIDYELSWWWGTLKPKDDKNYKWNFHVWVQASMQRPEMGSYYSGWQEVDPTYARGPVSQRSLKKSEINSTDLAYFYAAVNGDEAVWQSGEVISTKTDK
;
A
#
# COMPACT_ATOMS: atom_id res chain seq x y z
N VAL A 1 6.35 20.38 12.30
CA VAL A 1 5.00 20.98 12.18
C VAL A 1 3.98 20.09 12.90
N LYS A 2 2.91 20.65 13.50
CA LYS A 2 1.86 19.88 14.22
C LYS A 2 0.41 20.20 13.80
N ALA A 3 0.24 21.03 12.77
CA ALA A 3 -1.09 21.38 12.30
C ALA A 3 -1.75 20.15 11.65
N PRO A 4 -2.99 19.78 12.02
CA PRO A 4 -3.73 18.74 11.32
C PRO A 4 -3.95 19.10 9.86
N ILE A 5 -3.74 18.13 8.97
CA ILE A 5 -4.15 18.24 7.57
C ILE A 5 -5.68 18.23 7.45
N GLY A 6 -6.21 18.68 6.32
CA GLY A 6 -7.63 18.64 5.99
C GLY A 6 -8.20 20.01 5.67
N GLU A 7 -9.52 20.13 5.82
CA GLU A 7 -10.26 21.35 5.52
C GLU A 7 -10.31 22.31 6.72
N TRP A 8 -9.96 23.56 6.45
CA TRP A 8 -9.94 24.66 7.41
C TRP A 8 -10.76 25.84 6.90
N TRP A 9 -11.31 26.62 7.83
CA TRP A 9 -12.06 27.83 7.53
C TRP A 9 -11.38 29.04 8.16
N LEU A 10 -10.76 29.88 7.33
CA LEU A 10 -10.10 31.10 7.76
C LEU A 10 -11.12 32.23 7.98
N SER A 11 -11.00 32.90 9.12
CA SER A 11 -11.77 34.09 9.47
C SER A 11 -10.81 35.18 9.94
N VAL A 12 -11.09 36.45 9.64
CA VAL A 12 -10.29 37.59 10.10
C VAL A 12 -11.02 38.25 11.26
N GLY A 13 -10.32 38.47 12.37
CA GLY A 13 -10.80 39.27 13.50
C GLY A 13 -9.81 40.40 13.82
N TYR A 14 -10.31 41.47 14.40
CA TYR A 14 -9.51 42.61 14.86
C TYR A 14 -9.82 42.92 16.32
N GLU A 15 -8.83 43.42 17.05
CA GLU A 15 -8.96 43.76 18.47
C GLU A 15 -8.89 45.29 18.61
N LEU A 16 -10.01 45.93 18.96
CA LEU A 16 -10.07 47.38 19.18
C LEU A 16 -9.78 47.78 20.63
N ALA A 17 -9.92 46.83 21.56
CA ALA A 17 -9.62 46.99 22.98
C ALA A 17 -9.15 45.64 23.56
N PRO A 18 -8.31 45.64 24.61
CA PRO A 18 -7.78 44.41 25.18
C PRO A 18 -8.88 43.39 25.53
N ILE A 19 -8.68 42.13 25.16
CA ILE A 19 -9.50 40.97 25.55
C ILE A 19 -10.82 40.85 24.75
N HIS A 20 -11.05 41.66 23.71
CA HIS A 20 -12.20 41.51 22.82
C HIS A 20 -11.82 41.49 21.34
N ILE A 21 -11.97 40.33 20.71
CA ILE A 21 -11.79 40.15 19.26
C ILE A 21 -13.15 40.32 18.58
N GLU A 22 -13.27 41.34 17.75
CA GLU A 22 -14.39 41.50 16.81
C GLU A 22 -14.07 40.73 15.52
N TRP A 23 -14.87 39.72 15.21
CA TRP A 23 -14.73 38.95 13.99
C TRP A 23 -15.40 39.67 12.81
N SER A 24 -14.70 39.75 11.68
CA SER A 24 -15.27 40.31 10.45
C SER A 24 -16.47 39.50 9.97
N HIS A 25 -17.47 40.19 9.41
CA HIS A 25 -18.63 39.57 8.75
C HIS A 25 -18.33 39.08 7.32
N LEU A 26 -17.05 39.04 6.94
CA LEU A 26 -16.64 38.55 5.63
C LEU A 26 -16.89 37.04 5.52
N PRO A 27 -17.23 36.53 4.32
CA PRO A 27 -17.31 35.09 4.10
C PRO A 27 -16.01 34.41 4.50
N LYS A 28 -16.13 33.30 5.24
CA LYS A 28 -14.96 32.50 5.60
C LYS A 28 -14.31 31.94 4.34
N ILE A 29 -12.98 31.93 4.32
CA ILE A 29 -12.22 31.35 3.21
C ILE A 29 -11.93 29.89 3.54
N ARG A 30 -12.36 28.97 2.68
CA ARG A 30 -12.02 27.55 2.76
C ARG A 30 -10.57 27.36 2.33
N ILE A 31 -9.79 26.67 3.15
CA ILE A 31 -8.38 26.34 2.91
C ILE A 31 -8.21 24.82 3.08
N LEU A 32 -7.45 24.20 2.18
CA LEU A 32 -7.00 22.82 2.34
C LEU A 32 -5.54 22.83 2.80
N LEU A 33 -5.26 22.20 3.93
CA LEU A 33 -3.92 22.03 4.44
C LEU A 33 -3.48 20.58 4.21
N LEU A 34 -2.38 20.38 3.49
CA LEU A 34 -1.82 19.07 3.18
C LEU A 34 -0.49 18.87 3.90
N PHE A 35 0.06 17.66 3.84
CA PHE A 35 1.44 17.43 4.26
C PHE A 35 2.41 18.17 3.33
N ASN A 36 3.57 18.56 3.87
CA ASN A 36 4.60 19.26 3.11
C ASN A 36 5.94 18.51 3.14
N PRO A 37 6.19 17.57 2.21
CA PRO A 37 7.43 16.80 2.17
C PRO A 37 8.68 17.61 1.78
N TRP A 38 8.55 18.87 1.37
CA TRP A 38 9.67 19.77 1.12
C TRP A 38 10.15 20.49 2.40
N LEU A 39 9.38 20.41 3.48
CA LEU A 39 9.73 21.02 4.76
C LEU A 39 10.34 19.97 5.70
N LYS A 40 11.59 20.19 6.14
CA LYS A 40 12.35 19.23 6.97
C LYS A 40 11.65 18.87 8.28
N GLU A 41 10.92 19.82 8.85
CA GLU A 41 10.18 19.67 10.10
C GLU A 41 8.82 18.99 9.91
N ASP A 42 8.42 18.69 8.67
CA ASP A 42 7.19 17.99 8.38
C ASP A 42 7.37 16.48 8.62
N PRO A 43 6.39 15.80 9.25
CA PRO A 43 6.45 14.37 9.51
C PRO A 43 6.61 13.50 8.26
N VAL A 44 6.38 14.00 7.03
CA VAL A 44 6.56 13.17 5.81
C VAL A 44 7.81 13.52 5.00
N TYR A 45 8.69 14.39 5.53
CA TYR A 45 9.98 14.71 4.92
C TYR A 45 10.82 13.44 4.71
N VAL A 46 11.43 13.32 3.52
CA VAL A 46 12.34 12.22 3.18
C VAL A 46 13.76 12.75 3.14
N ASP A 47 14.59 12.32 4.09
CA ASP A 47 15.99 12.74 4.23
C ASP A 47 16.92 12.26 3.12
N THR A 48 16.52 11.21 2.40
CA THR A 48 17.32 10.58 1.34
C THR A 48 17.03 11.10 -0.07
N LEU A 49 16.07 12.01 -0.25
CA LEU A 49 15.64 12.48 -1.57
C LEU A 49 15.93 13.97 -1.75
N ASN A 50 16.33 14.34 -2.97
CA ASN A 50 16.32 15.74 -3.39
C ASN A 50 14.92 16.16 -3.90
N GLU A 51 14.72 17.46 -4.15
CA GLU A 51 13.42 18.01 -4.57
C GLU A 51 12.89 17.37 -5.86
N ASN A 52 13.74 17.14 -6.87
CA ASN A 52 13.32 16.51 -8.13
C ASN A 52 12.91 15.04 -7.92
N GLU A 53 13.57 14.34 -7.00
CA GLU A 53 13.18 12.97 -6.65
C GLU A 53 11.88 12.93 -5.84
N LEU A 54 11.66 13.92 -4.96
CA LEU A 54 10.40 14.07 -4.23
C LEU A 54 9.22 14.29 -5.17
N ASP A 55 9.39 15.10 -6.22
CA ASP A 55 8.36 15.32 -7.24
C ASP A 55 7.87 14.00 -7.86
N LEU A 56 8.77 13.03 -8.08
CA LEU A 56 8.40 11.71 -8.62
C LEU A 56 7.51 10.89 -7.67
N TYR A 57 7.62 11.11 -6.36
CA TYR A 57 6.89 10.37 -5.35
C TYR A 57 5.64 11.09 -4.82
N VAL A 58 5.45 12.36 -5.21
CA VAL A 58 4.32 13.20 -4.77
C VAL A 58 3.51 13.74 -5.96
N LEU A 59 4.18 14.33 -6.96
CA LEU A 59 3.53 15.08 -8.03
C LEU A 59 3.30 14.25 -9.30
N GLN A 60 4.13 13.24 -9.55
CA GLN A 60 3.98 12.39 -10.73
C GLN A 60 2.64 11.63 -10.68
N GLU A 61 1.82 11.73 -11.72
CA GLU A 61 0.51 11.08 -11.79
C GLU A 61 0.52 9.76 -12.59
N ARG A 62 1.63 9.45 -13.27
CA ARG A 62 1.82 8.22 -14.05
C ARG A 62 2.93 7.38 -13.45
N GLY A 63 2.61 6.15 -13.06
CA GLY A 63 3.56 5.18 -12.55
C GLY A 63 3.56 3.88 -13.34
N GLU A 64 4.53 3.03 -13.02
CA GLU A 64 4.64 1.68 -13.55
C GLU A 64 4.57 0.69 -12.38
N ILE A 65 3.68 -0.30 -12.47
CA ILE A 65 3.58 -1.37 -11.48
C ILE A 65 3.98 -2.69 -12.14
N TYR A 66 5.15 -3.20 -11.78
CA TYR A 66 5.67 -4.45 -12.31
C TYR A 66 4.92 -5.65 -11.76
N LYS A 67 4.71 -6.67 -12.59
CA LYS A 67 4.06 -7.94 -12.27
C LYS A 67 5.02 -9.06 -12.63
N PHE A 68 5.53 -9.80 -11.66
CA PHE A 68 6.45 -10.91 -11.95
C PHE A 68 5.66 -12.19 -12.20
N LEU A 69 5.05 -12.31 -13.38
CA LEU A 69 4.45 -13.58 -13.82
C LEU A 69 5.56 -14.61 -14.10
N HIS A 70 5.21 -15.90 -14.08
CA HIS A 70 6.10 -17.09 -13.96
C HIS A 70 7.36 -17.12 -14.86
N SER A 71 7.48 -16.28 -15.90
CA SER A 71 8.64 -16.18 -16.79
C SER A 71 9.53 -14.93 -16.59
N ASN A 72 9.17 -14.00 -15.71
CA ASN A 72 9.89 -12.74 -15.53
C ASN A 72 10.99 -12.84 -14.46
N THR A 73 12.12 -12.18 -14.69
CA THR A 73 13.19 -12.04 -13.71
C THR A 73 13.20 -10.62 -13.14
N ALA A 74 13.64 -10.45 -11.88
CA ALA A 74 13.74 -9.15 -11.21
C ALA A 74 14.57 -8.11 -12.00
N SER A 75 15.52 -8.57 -12.82
CA SER A 75 16.40 -7.71 -13.62
C SER A 75 15.79 -7.26 -14.96
N GLN A 76 14.76 -7.94 -15.47
CA GLN A 76 14.07 -7.61 -16.72
C GLN A 76 12.57 -7.96 -16.64
N PRO A 77 11.78 -7.21 -15.87
CA PRO A 77 10.35 -7.43 -15.81
C PRO A 77 9.71 -7.03 -17.16
N GLN A 78 9.19 -8.01 -17.89
CA GLN A 78 8.47 -7.72 -19.14
C GLN A 78 7.00 -7.37 -18.88
N ASP A 79 6.40 -7.94 -17.82
CA ASP A 79 5.04 -7.61 -17.43
C ASP A 79 5.02 -6.44 -16.44
N HIS A 80 4.39 -5.35 -16.88
CA HIS A 80 4.09 -4.18 -16.07
C HIS A 80 2.71 -3.68 -16.44
N VAL A 81 2.09 -2.95 -15.52
CA VAL A 81 0.88 -2.19 -15.78
C VAL A 81 1.20 -0.71 -15.57
N PRO A 82 1.12 0.10 -16.63
CA PRO A 82 1.05 1.53 -16.49
C PRO A 82 -0.16 1.86 -15.61
N TRP A 83 0.07 2.66 -14.58
CA TRP A 83 -0.98 3.04 -13.64
C TRP A 83 -1.11 4.55 -13.59
N LEU A 84 -2.32 5.04 -13.84
CA LEU A 84 -2.64 6.44 -13.72
C LEU A 84 -3.15 6.73 -12.30
N TYR A 85 -2.33 7.38 -11.48
CA TYR A 85 -2.69 7.79 -10.12
C TYR A 85 -3.73 8.92 -10.13
N ASN A 86 -3.54 9.94 -10.99
CA ASN A 86 -4.42 11.10 -11.19
C ASN A 86 -4.96 11.71 -9.88
N GLN A 87 -4.08 11.85 -8.89
CA GLN A 87 -4.45 12.23 -7.52
C GLN A 87 -5.08 13.61 -7.41
N VAL A 88 -4.87 14.49 -8.39
CA VAL A 88 -5.53 15.80 -8.43
C VAL A 88 -7.01 15.68 -8.82
N SER A 89 -7.37 14.69 -9.63
CA SER A 89 -8.72 14.52 -10.16
C SER A 89 -9.56 13.47 -9.42
N ALA A 90 -8.90 12.52 -8.74
CA ALA A 90 -9.57 11.31 -8.23
C ALA A 90 -10.45 11.52 -6.97
N GLY A 91 -10.37 12.68 -6.31
CA GLY A 91 -11.01 12.90 -5.01
C GLY A 91 -10.32 12.13 -3.88
N TYR A 92 -10.79 12.31 -2.63
CA TYR A 92 -10.25 11.61 -1.46
C TYR A 92 -11.39 10.94 -0.66
N PRO A 93 -11.51 9.60 -0.67
CA PRO A 93 -12.49 8.91 0.15
C PRO A 93 -12.00 8.81 1.60
N GLU A 94 -12.90 9.01 2.56
CA GLU A 94 -12.61 8.77 3.98
C GLU A 94 -12.57 7.26 4.33
N GLU A 95 -12.94 6.40 3.37
CA GLU A 95 -13.02 4.95 3.53
C GLU A 95 -11.66 4.26 3.39
N LYS A 96 -11.51 3.11 4.07
CA LYS A 96 -10.39 2.20 3.85
C LYS A 96 -10.45 1.63 2.43
N ILE A 97 -9.32 1.20 1.88
CA ILE A 97 -9.26 0.60 0.53
C ILE A 97 -10.26 -0.56 0.36
N ASN A 98 -10.40 -1.40 1.39
CA ASN A 98 -11.36 -2.51 1.40
C ASN A 98 -12.82 -2.08 1.65
N GLY A 99 -13.09 -0.80 1.91
CA GLY A 99 -14.41 -0.18 1.85
C GLY A 99 -14.75 0.35 0.45
N ILE A 100 -13.73 0.66 -0.37
CA ILE A 100 -13.89 1.20 -1.72
C ILE A 100 -14.09 0.09 -2.75
N ILE A 101 -13.22 -0.94 -2.74
CA ILE A 101 -13.23 -2.01 -3.74
C ILE A 101 -13.02 -3.39 -3.13
N GLU A 102 -13.75 -4.39 -3.61
CA GLU A 102 -13.69 -5.78 -3.15
C GLU A 102 -12.54 -6.57 -3.77
N GLY A 103 -11.93 -7.45 -2.99
CA GLY A 103 -10.89 -8.35 -3.49
C GLY A 103 -11.46 -9.54 -4.25
N ASN A 104 -10.88 -9.87 -5.40
CA ASN A 104 -11.21 -11.10 -6.12
C ASN A 104 -10.00 -11.64 -6.89
N TRP A 105 -9.61 -12.88 -6.57
CA TRP A 105 -8.47 -13.59 -7.16
C TRP A 105 -8.86 -14.69 -8.14
N HIS A 106 -10.15 -14.81 -8.49
CA HIS A 106 -10.60 -15.70 -9.54
C HIS A 106 -10.18 -15.23 -10.93
N GLU A 107 -10.22 -16.14 -11.92
CA GLU A 107 -9.91 -15.80 -13.30
C GLU A 107 -10.96 -14.82 -13.87
N VAL A 108 -10.60 -14.13 -14.96
CA VAL A 108 -11.47 -13.18 -15.65
C VAL A 108 -12.82 -13.79 -16.00
N ARG A 109 -12.85 -15.04 -16.47
CA ARG A 109 -14.08 -15.74 -16.88
C ARG A 109 -15.03 -16.04 -15.71
N ASP A 110 -14.48 -16.13 -14.50
CA ASP A 110 -15.19 -16.47 -13.27
C ASP A 110 -15.55 -15.21 -12.45
N THR A 111 -15.16 -14.03 -12.95
CA THR A 111 -15.52 -12.77 -12.32
C THR A 111 -17.01 -12.51 -12.56
N PRO A 112 -17.82 -12.27 -11.51
CA PRO A 112 -19.23 -12.00 -11.70
C PRO A 112 -19.40 -10.68 -12.46
N SER A 113 -20.45 -10.58 -13.27
CA SER A 113 -20.75 -9.37 -14.05
C SER A 113 -21.22 -8.19 -13.18
N GLU A 114 -21.64 -8.47 -11.94
CA GLU A 114 -22.19 -7.51 -10.99
C GLU A 114 -21.72 -7.81 -9.57
N PHE A 115 -21.58 -6.77 -8.76
CA PHE A 115 -21.30 -6.84 -7.33
C PHE A 115 -22.02 -5.68 -6.63
N ASN A 116 -22.75 -5.94 -5.55
CA ASN A 116 -23.54 -4.93 -4.82
C ASN A 116 -24.51 -4.11 -5.69
N GLY A 117 -25.12 -4.69 -6.73
CA GLY A 117 -26.02 -3.93 -7.62
C GLY A 117 -25.30 -3.11 -8.70
N ILE A 118 -23.97 -3.20 -8.78
CA ILE A 118 -23.12 -2.37 -9.64
C ILE A 118 -22.38 -3.29 -10.62
N GLN A 119 -22.31 -2.90 -11.90
CA GLN A 119 -21.52 -3.62 -12.89
C GLN A 119 -20.08 -3.80 -12.38
N ALA A 120 -19.62 -5.05 -12.27
CA ALA A 120 -18.30 -5.35 -11.75
C ALA A 120 -17.25 -5.39 -12.88
N SER A 121 -15.98 -5.22 -12.50
CA SER A 121 -14.85 -5.27 -13.42
C SER A 121 -13.74 -6.10 -12.79
N HIS A 122 -13.19 -7.06 -13.54
CA HIS A 122 -12.04 -7.82 -13.07
C HIS A 122 -10.82 -6.90 -12.89
N ALA A 123 -9.99 -7.17 -11.87
CA ALA A 123 -8.85 -6.34 -11.48
C ALA A 123 -7.86 -6.01 -12.61
N LYS A 124 -7.75 -6.90 -13.61
CA LYS A 124 -6.90 -6.73 -14.80
C LYS A 124 -7.29 -5.54 -15.68
N PHE A 125 -8.55 -5.12 -15.67
CA PHE A 125 -9.05 -4.10 -16.58
C PHE A 125 -8.91 -2.67 -16.04
N TRP A 126 -8.57 -2.50 -14.77
CA TRP A 126 -8.25 -1.19 -14.23
C TRP A 126 -6.91 -0.69 -14.74
N THR A 127 -6.88 0.57 -15.17
CA THR A 127 -5.67 1.25 -15.67
C THR A 127 -5.24 2.43 -14.78
N GLY A 128 -6.04 2.75 -13.76
CA GLY A 128 -5.79 3.87 -12.87
C GLY A 128 -6.77 3.94 -11.72
N SER A 129 -6.46 4.81 -10.77
CA SER A 129 -7.24 5.01 -9.54
C SER A 129 -8.44 5.94 -9.73
N ALA A 130 -8.37 6.89 -10.67
CA ALA A 130 -9.47 7.84 -10.92
C ALA A 130 -10.76 7.13 -11.30
N ASP A 131 -10.74 6.25 -12.31
CA ASP A 131 -11.92 5.50 -12.76
C ASP A 131 -12.57 4.68 -11.62
N ILE A 132 -11.75 4.14 -10.72
CA ILE A 132 -12.23 3.38 -9.55
C ILE A 132 -12.93 4.31 -8.56
N LEU A 133 -12.30 5.44 -8.23
CA LEU A 133 -12.81 6.40 -7.26
C LEU A 133 -14.05 7.11 -7.79
N GLU A 134 -14.05 7.55 -9.05
CA GLU A 134 -15.22 8.13 -9.74
C GLU A 134 -16.39 7.14 -9.71
N LYS A 135 -16.17 5.88 -10.10
CA LYS A 135 -17.23 4.86 -10.06
C LYS A 135 -17.74 4.63 -8.65
N PHE A 136 -16.87 4.65 -7.63
CA PHE A 136 -17.28 4.54 -6.23
C PHE A 136 -18.16 5.72 -5.80
N TYR A 137 -17.80 6.96 -6.16
CA TYR A 137 -18.59 8.16 -5.89
C TYR A 137 -19.94 8.16 -6.61
N GLU A 138 -19.97 7.83 -7.90
CA GLU A 138 -21.19 7.78 -8.73
C GLU A 138 -22.19 6.73 -8.22
N ASN A 139 -21.69 5.67 -7.57
CA ASN A 139 -22.52 4.62 -6.98
C ASN A 139 -22.76 4.84 -5.48
N ASN A 140 -22.84 6.09 -5.03
CA ASN A 140 -23.19 6.48 -3.66
C ASN A 140 -22.28 5.87 -2.58
N LEU A 141 -20.98 5.75 -2.87
CA LEU A 141 -19.99 5.17 -1.95
C LEU A 141 -20.28 3.70 -1.60
N ILE A 142 -21.02 2.99 -2.45
CA ILE A 142 -21.21 1.56 -2.33
C ILE A 142 -19.97 0.88 -2.89
N LYS A 143 -19.38 -0.01 -2.07
CA LYS A 143 -18.19 -0.80 -2.42
C LYS A 143 -18.34 -1.48 -3.79
N ILE A 144 -17.40 -1.22 -4.70
CA ILE A 144 -17.40 -1.75 -6.06
C ILE A 144 -16.57 -3.03 -6.17
N GLY A 145 -16.73 -3.80 -7.25
CA GLY A 145 -15.92 -4.98 -7.56
C GLY A 145 -15.11 -4.81 -8.85
N PHE A 146 -13.88 -5.29 -8.98
CA PHE A 146 -12.99 -5.94 -8.00
C PHE A 146 -11.53 -5.52 -8.18
N GLY A 147 -10.72 -5.71 -7.15
CA GLY A 147 -9.29 -5.41 -7.10
C GLY A 147 -8.45 -6.62 -6.71
N GLN A 148 -7.14 -6.51 -7.01
CA GLN A 148 -6.06 -7.37 -6.52
C GLN A 148 -4.93 -6.48 -6.01
N CYS A 149 -3.84 -7.06 -5.52
CA CYS A 149 -2.75 -6.35 -4.83
C CYS A 149 -2.28 -5.05 -5.54
N TRP A 150 -2.02 -5.08 -6.86
CA TRP A 150 -1.60 -3.87 -7.59
C TRP A 150 -2.67 -2.78 -7.68
N VAL A 151 -3.96 -3.16 -7.71
CA VAL A 151 -5.09 -2.21 -7.71
C VAL A 151 -5.18 -1.52 -6.35
N PHE A 152 -5.09 -2.30 -5.27
CA PHE A 152 -5.09 -1.77 -3.91
C PHE A 152 -3.89 -0.85 -3.66
N ALA A 153 -2.69 -1.25 -4.11
CA ALA A 153 -1.50 -0.44 -4.01
C ALA A 153 -1.62 0.86 -4.82
N GLY A 154 -2.14 0.79 -6.05
CA GLY A 154 -2.40 1.95 -6.90
C GLY A 154 -3.36 2.96 -6.26
N LEU A 155 -4.45 2.48 -5.67
CA LEU A 155 -5.42 3.32 -4.94
C LEU A 155 -4.78 3.98 -3.72
N LEU A 156 -4.05 3.22 -2.89
CA LEU A 156 -3.41 3.75 -1.70
C LEU A 156 -2.36 4.82 -2.07
N ILE A 157 -1.57 4.60 -3.12
CA ILE A 157 -0.60 5.61 -3.60
C ILE A 157 -1.32 6.88 -4.05
N THR A 158 -2.42 6.77 -4.81
CA THR A 158 -3.23 7.94 -5.21
C THR A 158 -3.69 8.73 -3.98
N MET A 159 -4.24 8.06 -2.97
CA MET A 159 -4.72 8.71 -1.75
C MET A 159 -3.58 9.36 -0.96
N LEU A 160 -2.44 8.67 -0.80
CA LEU A 160 -1.27 9.20 -0.11
C LEU A 160 -0.69 10.43 -0.82
N ARG A 161 -0.53 10.36 -2.15
CA ARG A 161 -0.03 11.49 -2.95
C ARG A 161 -0.98 12.69 -2.92
N ALA A 162 -2.30 12.46 -2.94
CA ALA A 162 -3.30 13.52 -2.78
C ALA A 162 -3.16 14.28 -1.45
N LEU A 163 -2.74 13.58 -0.38
CA LEU A 163 -2.48 14.18 0.93
C LEU A 163 -1.09 14.83 1.06
N GLY A 164 -0.24 14.73 0.03
CA GLY A 164 1.14 15.20 0.07
C GLY A 164 2.13 14.21 0.69
N ILE A 165 1.77 12.94 0.83
CA ILE A 165 2.65 11.90 1.39
C ILE A 165 3.44 11.22 0.25
N PRO A 166 4.78 11.35 0.22
CA PRO A 166 5.61 10.64 -0.76
C PRO A 166 5.36 9.13 -0.67
N SER A 167 5.05 8.50 -1.80
CA SER A 167 4.73 7.07 -1.85
C SER A 167 5.09 6.41 -3.18
N ARG A 168 5.32 5.09 -3.15
CA ARG A 168 5.68 4.29 -4.33
C ARG A 168 5.27 2.83 -4.19
N PRO A 169 5.02 2.11 -5.31
CA PRO A 169 4.73 0.68 -5.25
C PRO A 169 6.02 -0.12 -5.02
N VAL A 170 5.90 -1.24 -4.33
CA VAL A 170 6.94 -2.27 -4.20
C VAL A 170 6.34 -3.58 -4.69
N THR A 171 6.95 -4.18 -5.71
CA THR A 171 6.58 -5.51 -6.19
C THR A 171 7.62 -6.51 -5.71
N VAL A 172 7.17 -7.57 -5.04
CA VAL A 172 7.99 -8.71 -4.64
C VAL A 172 7.59 -9.93 -5.45
N SER A 173 8.54 -10.52 -6.17
CA SER A 173 8.37 -11.80 -6.86
C SER A 173 8.43 -12.95 -5.88
N PHE A 174 7.63 -14.01 -6.09
CA PHE A 174 7.62 -15.19 -5.22
C PHE A 174 7.40 -14.81 -3.74
N ALA A 175 6.50 -13.87 -3.48
CA ALA A 175 6.29 -13.33 -2.13
C ALA A 175 5.69 -14.42 -1.22
N GLY A 176 6.35 -14.67 -0.09
CA GLY A 176 5.86 -15.58 0.95
C GLY A 176 4.62 -15.04 1.67
N VAL A 177 3.74 -15.96 2.06
CA VAL A 177 2.65 -15.70 2.99
C VAL A 177 2.82 -16.69 4.13
N ASP A 178 3.01 -16.16 5.32
CA ASP A 178 3.20 -16.91 6.56
C ASP A 178 2.11 -16.51 7.56
N PHE A 179 1.10 -17.35 7.75
CA PHE A 179 0.01 -17.09 8.68
C PHE A 179 0.19 -17.72 10.07
N ASP A 180 1.04 -18.74 10.22
CA ASP A 180 1.38 -19.35 11.51
C ASP A 180 2.59 -18.73 12.21
N LYS A 181 3.29 -17.83 11.53
CA LYS A 181 4.25 -16.87 12.07
C LYS A 181 5.54 -17.52 12.57
N ASP A 182 5.96 -18.59 11.94
CA ASP A 182 7.24 -19.23 12.22
C ASP A 182 8.36 -18.80 11.25
N LEU A 183 8.06 -17.86 10.34
CA LEU A 183 8.94 -17.32 9.31
C LEU A 183 9.36 -18.34 8.24
N THR A 184 8.62 -19.45 8.15
CA THR A 184 8.82 -20.46 7.12
C THR A 184 7.62 -20.56 6.19
N ILE A 185 7.89 -21.01 4.97
CA ILE A 185 6.87 -21.36 3.98
C ILE A 185 6.93 -22.87 3.80
N ASP A 186 5.89 -23.53 4.32
CA ASP A 186 5.86 -24.97 4.51
C ASP A 186 5.31 -25.74 3.30
N TYR A 187 6.07 -26.73 2.85
CA TYR A 187 5.68 -27.68 1.82
C TYR A 187 5.75 -29.11 2.33
N GLU A 188 4.79 -29.96 1.99
CA GLU A 188 4.83 -31.40 2.25
C GLU A 188 5.24 -32.15 0.97
N LEU A 189 6.25 -33.02 1.08
CA LEU A 189 6.65 -33.93 0.02
C LEU A 189 5.77 -35.17 0.03
N SER A 190 5.00 -35.37 -1.05
CA SER A 190 4.16 -36.56 -1.15
C SER A 190 4.99 -37.84 -1.36
N TRP A 191 4.86 -38.79 -0.44
CA TRP A 191 5.48 -40.13 -0.51
C TRP A 191 5.19 -40.90 -1.80
N TRP A 192 4.00 -40.71 -2.38
CA TRP A 192 3.54 -41.50 -3.52
C TRP A 192 3.92 -40.88 -4.87
N TRP A 193 4.02 -39.56 -4.94
CA TRP A 193 4.11 -38.83 -6.21
C TRP A 193 5.42 -38.03 -6.34
N GLY A 194 6.21 -37.90 -5.27
CA GLY A 194 7.43 -37.09 -5.27
C GLY A 194 7.19 -35.60 -5.50
N THR A 195 5.95 -35.13 -5.39
CA THR A 195 5.55 -33.74 -5.62
C THR A 195 5.51 -32.97 -4.31
N LEU A 196 6.03 -31.73 -4.32
CA LEU A 196 5.83 -30.76 -3.27
C LEU A 196 4.45 -30.09 -3.40
N LYS A 197 3.76 -29.94 -2.28
CA LYS A 197 2.52 -29.16 -2.17
C LYS A 197 2.58 -28.30 -0.92
N PRO A 198 1.86 -27.17 -0.84
CA PRO A 198 1.67 -26.48 0.44
C PRO A 198 1.23 -27.48 1.51
N LYS A 199 1.87 -27.44 2.68
CA LYS A 199 1.63 -28.39 3.77
C LYS A 199 0.21 -28.23 4.32
N ASP A 200 -0.24 -26.99 4.44
CA ASP A 200 -1.60 -26.62 4.80
C ASP A 200 -2.01 -25.30 4.10
N ASP A 201 -3.09 -24.67 4.54
CA ASP A 201 -3.60 -23.40 4.02
C ASP A 201 -3.01 -22.16 4.73
N LYS A 202 -2.03 -22.35 5.63
CA LYS A 202 -1.41 -21.26 6.39
C LYS A 202 -0.22 -20.65 5.67
N ASN A 203 0.48 -21.41 4.81
CA ASN A 203 1.62 -20.89 4.07
C ASN A 203 1.48 -21.13 2.57
N TYR A 204 1.82 -20.12 1.78
CA TYR A 204 1.92 -20.23 0.34
C TYR A 204 2.79 -19.11 -0.24
N LYS A 205 3.12 -19.20 -1.54
CA LYS A 205 3.83 -18.13 -2.26
C LYS A 205 2.94 -17.57 -3.35
N TRP A 206 2.84 -16.25 -3.40
CA TRP A 206 2.31 -15.54 -4.55
C TRP A 206 3.34 -15.54 -5.68
N ASN A 207 2.89 -15.61 -6.94
CA ASN A 207 3.78 -15.36 -8.08
C ASN A 207 4.44 -13.98 -7.96
N PHE A 208 3.65 -12.99 -7.56
CA PHE A 208 4.12 -11.69 -7.13
C PHE A 208 3.09 -11.08 -6.18
N HIS A 209 3.55 -10.19 -5.32
CA HIS A 209 2.70 -9.35 -4.49
C HIS A 209 3.12 -7.89 -4.60
N VAL A 210 2.17 -6.97 -4.48
CA VAL A 210 2.43 -5.53 -4.56
C VAL A 210 1.89 -4.85 -3.31
N TRP A 211 2.74 -4.07 -2.65
CA TRP A 211 2.36 -3.18 -1.55
C TRP A 211 2.93 -1.77 -1.78
N VAL A 212 2.79 -0.89 -0.79
CA VAL A 212 3.18 0.52 -0.86
C VAL A 212 4.29 0.84 0.14
N GLN A 213 5.29 1.59 -0.30
CA GLN A 213 6.15 2.36 0.59
C GLN A 213 5.63 3.78 0.71
N ALA A 214 5.41 4.25 1.93
CA ALA A 214 4.98 5.62 2.24
C ALA A 214 5.96 6.30 3.20
N SER A 215 6.27 7.57 2.98
CA SER A 215 7.15 8.32 3.87
C SER A 215 6.46 8.75 5.15
N MET A 216 7.08 8.47 6.30
CA MET A 216 6.76 9.12 7.56
C MET A 216 7.95 9.08 8.54
N GLN A 217 7.99 10.05 9.43
CA GLN A 217 8.85 10.07 10.59
C GLN A 217 8.33 9.10 11.65
N ARG A 218 9.27 8.47 12.38
CA ARG A 218 9.01 7.50 13.45
C ARG A 218 9.65 7.97 14.76
N PRO A 219 9.20 9.10 15.34
CA PRO A 219 9.84 9.68 16.53
C PRO A 219 9.87 8.71 17.72
N GLU A 220 8.91 7.81 17.81
CA GLU A 220 8.82 6.76 18.82
C GLU A 220 9.86 5.64 18.64
N MET A 221 10.40 5.46 17.43
CA MET A 221 11.47 4.50 17.14
C MET A 221 12.85 5.17 17.01
N GLY A 222 12.89 6.50 16.89
CA GLY A 222 14.08 7.30 16.62
C GLY A 222 14.25 7.62 15.12
N SER A 223 15.02 8.68 14.83
CA SER A 223 15.18 9.22 13.47
C SER A 223 15.75 8.19 12.48
N TYR A 224 16.55 7.23 12.95
CA TYR A 224 17.06 6.15 12.10
C TYR A 224 15.94 5.32 11.46
N TYR A 225 14.76 5.15 12.07
CA TYR A 225 13.69 4.32 11.49
C TYR A 225 12.65 5.11 10.68
N SER A 226 12.85 6.42 10.57
CA SER A 226 12.06 7.33 9.74
C SER A 226 12.33 7.13 8.24
N GLY A 227 11.48 7.72 7.39
CA GLY A 227 11.55 7.61 5.94
C GLY A 227 10.54 6.58 5.44
N TRP A 228 10.96 5.71 4.51
CA TRP A 228 10.08 4.71 3.91
C TRP A 228 9.53 3.69 4.92
N GLN A 229 8.20 3.57 4.95
CA GLN A 229 7.49 2.54 5.70
C GLN A 229 6.70 1.65 4.74
N GLU A 230 6.79 0.34 4.95
CA GLU A 230 6.00 -0.66 4.25
C GLU A 230 4.56 -0.64 4.77
N VAL A 231 3.60 -0.55 3.84
CA VAL A 231 2.16 -0.55 4.10
C VAL A 231 1.50 -1.41 3.04
N ASP A 232 0.75 -2.43 3.46
CA ASP A 232 0.02 -3.32 2.56
C ASP A 232 -1.49 -3.13 2.70
N PRO A 233 -2.16 -2.52 1.70
CA PRO A 233 -3.60 -2.34 1.72
C PRO A 233 -4.38 -3.65 1.50
N THR A 234 -3.75 -4.70 0.95
CA THR A 234 -4.40 -6.00 0.67
C THR A 234 -4.78 -6.71 1.96
N TYR A 235 -3.87 -6.71 2.95
CA TYR A 235 -4.06 -7.34 4.25
C TYR A 235 -4.13 -6.34 5.41
N ALA A 236 -4.16 -5.05 5.12
CA ALA A 236 -4.16 -3.95 6.08
C ALA A 236 -3.00 -4.05 7.11
N ARG A 237 -1.78 -4.22 6.60
CA ARG A 237 -0.55 -4.35 7.40
C ARG A 237 0.30 -3.09 7.35
N GLY A 238 1.06 -2.84 8.42
CA GLY A 238 1.95 -1.70 8.54
C GLY A 238 1.36 -0.55 9.36
N PRO A 239 2.07 0.58 9.47
CA PRO A 239 3.34 0.88 8.83
C PRO A 239 4.55 0.21 9.49
N VAL A 240 5.41 -0.43 8.70
CA VAL A 240 6.66 -1.06 9.15
C VAL A 240 7.87 -0.31 8.58
N SER A 241 8.83 0.06 9.43
CA SER A 241 10.04 0.73 8.96
C SER A 241 10.84 -0.18 8.02
N GLN A 242 11.08 0.29 6.79
CA GLN A 242 11.91 -0.42 5.80
C GLN A 242 13.30 -0.74 6.35
N ARG A 243 13.85 0.17 7.17
CA ARG A 243 15.18 0.02 7.78
C ARG A 243 15.17 -1.05 8.89
N SER A 244 14.05 -1.24 9.60
CA SER A 244 13.87 -2.32 10.57
C SER A 244 13.71 -3.68 9.87
N LEU A 245 12.92 -3.72 8.79
CA LEU A 245 12.78 -4.88 7.90
C LEU A 245 14.14 -5.34 7.36
N LYS A 246 14.94 -4.42 6.83
CA LYS A 246 16.27 -4.71 6.29
C LYS A 246 17.25 -5.27 7.33
N LYS A 247 17.08 -4.89 8.60
CA LYS A 247 17.93 -5.38 9.71
C LYS A 247 17.40 -6.65 10.36
N SER A 248 16.24 -7.16 9.93
CA SER A 248 15.60 -8.33 10.53
C SER A 248 15.32 -8.15 12.04
N GLU A 249 15.01 -6.93 12.48
CA GLU A 249 14.71 -6.62 13.89
C GLU A 249 13.27 -7.01 14.25
N ILE A 250 12.88 -8.25 13.97
CA ILE A 250 11.50 -8.74 14.03
C ILE A 250 10.96 -8.62 15.47
N ASN A 251 10.09 -7.63 15.67
CA ASN A 251 9.54 -7.25 16.98
C ASN A 251 8.02 -7.03 16.95
N SER A 252 7.37 -7.28 15.81
CA SER A 252 5.93 -7.12 15.62
C SER A 252 5.41 -8.11 14.59
N THR A 253 4.11 -8.40 14.64
CA THR A 253 3.45 -9.30 13.69
C THR A 253 3.46 -8.76 12.27
N ASP A 254 3.38 -7.45 12.11
CA ASP A 254 3.40 -6.82 10.79
C ASP A 254 4.80 -6.86 10.19
N LEU A 255 5.84 -6.66 11.02
CA LEU A 255 7.22 -6.82 10.57
C LEU A 255 7.53 -8.27 10.19
N ALA A 256 7.05 -9.25 10.97
CA ALA A 256 7.16 -10.66 10.63
C ALA A 256 6.46 -10.97 9.29
N TYR A 257 5.27 -10.40 9.06
CA TYR A 257 4.55 -10.54 7.79
C TYR A 257 5.37 -10.04 6.59
N PHE A 258 5.90 -8.82 6.65
CA PHE A 258 6.74 -8.30 5.56
C PHE A 258 8.05 -9.08 5.43
N TYR A 259 8.63 -9.54 6.54
CA TYR A 259 9.85 -10.34 6.53
C TYR A 259 9.65 -11.68 5.85
N ALA A 260 8.61 -12.43 6.22
CA ALA A 260 8.28 -13.71 5.58
C ALA A 260 7.99 -13.53 4.09
N ALA A 261 7.38 -12.40 3.69
CA ALA A 261 7.12 -12.10 2.29
C ALA A 261 8.39 -11.95 1.45
N VAL A 262 9.50 -11.46 2.03
CA VAL A 262 10.75 -11.21 1.31
C VAL A 262 11.83 -12.25 1.54
N ASN A 263 11.88 -12.86 2.73
CA ASN A 263 12.98 -13.69 3.22
C ASN A 263 12.49 -14.92 4.01
N GLY A 264 11.22 -15.31 3.87
CA GLY A 264 10.71 -16.53 4.52
C GLY A 264 11.45 -17.76 4.00
N ASP A 265 11.92 -18.60 4.93
CA ASP A 265 12.65 -19.83 4.58
C ASP A 265 11.68 -20.88 4.03
N GLU A 266 12.04 -21.60 2.99
CA GLU A 266 11.20 -22.70 2.50
C GLU A 266 11.55 -23.99 3.26
N ALA A 267 10.59 -24.54 3.99
CA ALA A 267 10.75 -25.79 4.72
C ALA A 267 9.99 -26.91 4.02
N VAL A 268 10.69 -28.01 3.74
CA VAL A 268 10.09 -29.23 3.18
C VAL A 268 9.94 -30.25 4.29
N TRP A 269 8.71 -30.70 4.45
CA TRP A 269 8.28 -31.68 5.43
C TRP A 269 8.03 -33.02 4.77
N GLN A 270 8.28 -34.08 5.53
CA GLN A 270 7.92 -35.42 5.15
C GLN A 270 7.55 -36.23 6.40
N SER A 271 6.30 -36.71 6.47
CA SER A 271 5.82 -37.47 7.64
C SER A 271 5.98 -36.75 8.99
N GLY A 272 5.85 -35.42 8.98
CA GLY A 272 5.95 -34.61 10.20
C GLY A 272 7.38 -34.23 10.62
N GLU A 273 8.39 -34.59 9.83
CA GLU A 273 9.78 -34.14 10.03
C GLU A 273 10.22 -33.19 8.92
N VAL A 274 11.01 -32.16 9.25
CA VAL A 274 11.62 -31.27 8.27
C VAL A 274 12.82 -31.98 7.64
N ILE A 275 12.76 -32.23 6.34
CA ILE A 275 13.81 -32.92 5.58
C ILE A 275 14.76 -31.96 4.87
N SER A 276 14.33 -30.73 4.60
CA SER A 276 15.20 -29.68 4.07
C SER A 276 14.66 -28.30 4.37
N THR A 277 15.56 -27.36 4.64
CA THR A 277 15.27 -25.93 4.66
C THR A 277 16.09 -25.22 3.60
N LYS A 278 15.47 -24.27 2.91
CA LYS A 278 16.13 -23.41 1.93
C LYS A 278 15.92 -21.96 2.34
N THR A 279 16.97 -21.38 2.88
CA THR A 279 17.06 -19.94 3.14
C THR A 279 17.34 -19.21 1.84
N ASP A 280 16.59 -18.14 1.57
CA ASP A 280 16.90 -17.26 0.45
C ASP A 280 18.25 -16.57 0.69
N LYS A 281 19.11 -16.51 -0.32
CA LYS A 281 20.51 -16.02 -0.18
C LYS A 281 20.65 -14.55 -0.47
#